data_AF-Q49L27-F1
#
_entry.id   AF-Q49L27-F1
#
_cell.length_a   1.000
_cell.length_b   1.000
_cell.length_c   1.000
_cell.angle_alpha   90.00
_cell.angle_beta   90.00
_cell.angle_gamma   90.00
#
_symmetry.space_group_name_H-M   'P 1'
#
loop_
_entity.id
_entity.type
_entity.pdbx_description
1 polymer ?
#
loop_
_entity_poly.entity_id
_entity_poly.type
_entity_poly.pdbx_seq_one_letter_code
_entity_poly.pdbx_strand_id
1 'polypeptide(L)'
;PFARAATRFVLNTASKTCIPECTGAFAANLRNWAVHGRRRGSKYCSKCKAGYAPEDGICVSETTRSMPSGCTPNDGVCTACTGDYFLLSGGCYNTKTYPGISVCTAVASGKDGQCDTCANGQTPVNGVCPSCPEGCEKCTGSNDPKTCSACLPGYYKSGDNCVKCDSNSTSGSDTITGVSGCVSCALPSGSSAVTCYVTGSSTGGSTNKSSLSGGAIAGIVIAVIVVVGGLVGRA
;
A
#
# COMPACT_ATOMS: atom_id res chain seq x y z
N PRO A 1 -3.01 22.34 -24.18
CA PRO A 1 -3.81 21.31 -23.47
C PRO A 1 -3.02 20.00 -23.33
N PHE A 2 -1.98 19.98 -22.50
CA PHE A 2 -1.33 18.75 -22.06
C PHE A 2 -1.56 18.65 -20.56
N ALA A 3 -2.67 18.01 -20.17
CA ALA A 3 -2.83 17.59 -18.79
C ALA A 3 -1.75 16.52 -18.55
N ARG A 4 -0.68 16.89 -17.85
CA ARG A 4 0.31 15.94 -17.31
C ARG A 4 -0.50 14.93 -16.48
N ALA A 5 -0.66 13.71 -16.99
CA ALA A 5 -1.26 12.63 -16.23
C ALA A 5 -0.47 12.50 -14.92
N ALA A 6 -1.12 12.74 -13.79
CA ALA A 6 -0.48 12.61 -12.50
C ALA A 6 -0.13 11.14 -12.31
N THR A 7 1.15 10.82 -12.48
CA THR A 7 1.72 9.53 -12.14
C THR A 7 1.47 9.30 -10.66
N ARG A 8 0.59 8.36 -10.32
CA ARG A 8 0.34 8.01 -8.93
C ARG A 8 1.40 7.02 -8.49
N PHE A 9 1.98 7.31 -7.33
CA PHE A 9 2.95 6.45 -6.67
C PHE A 9 2.41 6.06 -5.30
N VAL A 10 2.75 4.86 -4.85
CA VAL A 10 2.41 4.39 -3.50
C VAL A 10 3.65 4.50 -2.63
N LEU A 11 3.49 5.10 -1.46
CA LEU A 11 4.56 5.12 -0.48
C LEU A 11 4.77 3.70 0.06
N ASN A 12 5.88 3.09 -0.30
CA ASN A 12 6.39 1.89 0.35
C ASN A 12 6.93 2.31 1.71
N THR A 13 6.22 2.00 2.79
CA THR A 13 6.63 2.35 4.16
C THR A 13 7.86 1.57 4.63
N ALA A 14 8.16 0.42 4.03
CA ALA A 14 9.33 -0.39 4.36
C ALA A 14 10.63 0.17 3.74
N SER A 15 10.58 0.68 2.51
CA SER A 15 11.75 1.27 1.84
C SER A 15 11.74 2.80 1.77
N LYS A 16 10.67 3.45 2.23
CA LYS A 16 10.44 4.91 2.12
C LYS A 16 10.50 5.44 0.68
N THR A 17 10.21 4.61 -0.31
CA THR A 17 10.21 4.98 -1.73
C THR A 17 8.82 4.91 -2.34
N CYS A 18 8.62 5.64 -3.43
CA CYS A 18 7.40 5.69 -4.21
C CYS A 18 7.44 4.58 -5.27
N ILE A 19 6.58 3.55 -5.16
CA ILE A 19 6.42 2.53 -6.21
C ILE A 19 5.39 2.96 -7.25
N PRO A 20 5.60 2.66 -8.54
CA PRO A 20 4.73 3.08 -9.62
C PRO A 20 3.39 2.35 -9.58
N GLU A 21 2.27 3.08 -9.69
CA GLU A 21 0.97 2.47 -10.03
C GLU A 21 0.82 2.38 -11.54
N CYS A 22 0.10 1.37 -12.03
CA CYS A 22 -0.25 1.17 -13.44
C CYS A 22 -1.24 2.27 -13.92
N THR A 23 -0.72 3.49 -14.04
CA THR A 23 -1.44 4.71 -14.43
C THR A 23 -0.47 5.64 -15.17
N GLY A 24 -1.00 6.57 -15.98
CA GLY A 24 -0.19 7.55 -16.69
C GLY A 24 0.92 6.88 -17.52
N ALA A 25 2.16 7.31 -17.34
CA ALA A 25 3.32 6.78 -18.04
C ALA A 25 3.60 5.29 -17.73
N PHE A 26 3.22 4.79 -16.55
CA PHE A 26 3.42 3.39 -16.15
C PHE A 26 2.30 2.45 -16.64
N ALA A 27 1.24 3.00 -17.22
CA ALA A 27 0.28 2.25 -18.03
C ALA A 27 0.72 2.14 -19.50
N ALA A 28 1.93 2.58 -19.84
CA ALA A 28 2.49 2.33 -21.16
C ALA A 28 2.50 0.82 -21.43
N ASN A 29 2.09 0.43 -22.63
CA ASN A 29 1.98 -0.97 -23.05
C ASN A 29 1.00 -1.83 -22.24
N LEU A 30 0.15 -1.24 -21.42
CA LEU A 30 -0.98 -1.94 -20.83
C LEU A 30 -2.01 -2.28 -21.92
N ARG A 31 -2.61 -3.48 -21.84
CA ARG A 31 -3.78 -3.83 -22.65
C ARG A 31 -5.03 -3.19 -22.03
N ASN A 32 -5.85 -2.52 -22.83
CA ASN A 32 -7.03 -1.82 -22.30
C ASN A 32 -7.87 -2.73 -21.37
N TRP A 33 -8.37 -2.15 -20.27
CA TRP A 33 -9.16 -2.79 -19.20
C TRP A 33 -8.43 -3.83 -18.31
N ALA A 34 -7.12 -4.06 -18.48
CA ALA A 34 -6.37 -5.06 -17.70
C ALA A 34 -5.67 -4.51 -16.44
N VAL A 35 -6.45 -3.91 -15.53
CA VAL A 35 -5.95 -3.48 -14.21
C VAL A 35 -6.57 -4.39 -13.15
N HIS A 36 -5.76 -4.96 -12.26
CA HIS A 36 -6.30 -5.67 -11.09
C HIS A 36 -7.10 -4.75 -10.18
N GLY A 37 -8.11 -5.30 -9.50
CA GLY A 37 -8.84 -4.60 -8.43
C GLY A 37 -7.88 -4.01 -7.39
N ARG A 38 -8.30 -2.91 -6.75
CA ARG A 38 -7.44 -2.14 -5.84
C ARG A 38 -6.88 -3.03 -4.72
N ARG A 39 -5.58 -3.36 -4.77
CA ARG A 39 -4.88 -3.91 -3.59
C ARG A 39 -4.24 -2.75 -2.83
N ARG A 40 -4.66 -2.57 -1.58
CA ARG A 40 -4.26 -1.43 -0.71
C ARG A 40 -4.47 -0.05 -1.36
N GLY A 41 -5.50 0.08 -2.21
CA GLY A 41 -5.84 1.32 -2.90
C GLY A 41 -5.22 1.51 -4.29
N SER A 42 -4.34 0.59 -4.71
CA SER A 42 -3.45 0.78 -5.86
C SER A 42 -3.77 -0.08 -7.06
N LYS A 43 -3.43 0.44 -8.25
CA LYS A 43 -3.68 -0.19 -9.56
C LYS A 43 -2.40 -0.83 -10.09
N TYR A 44 -2.51 -2.09 -10.52
CA TYR A 44 -1.39 -2.86 -11.07
C TYR A 44 -1.79 -3.44 -12.43
N CYS A 45 -0.83 -3.46 -13.37
CA CYS A 45 -1.03 -4.00 -14.70
C CYS A 45 -1.17 -5.53 -14.60
N SER A 46 -2.27 -6.08 -15.11
CA SER A 46 -2.53 -7.53 -15.10
C SER A 46 -2.30 -8.19 -16.45
N LYS A 47 -2.35 -7.42 -17.54
CA LYS A 47 -2.07 -7.87 -18.89
C LYS A 47 -1.52 -6.74 -19.75
N CYS A 48 -0.44 -7.01 -20.44
CA CYS A 48 0.27 -6.08 -21.31
C CYS A 48 -0.02 -6.36 -22.79
N LYS A 49 0.44 -5.46 -23.66
CA LYS A 49 0.45 -5.68 -25.11
C LYS A 49 1.48 -6.76 -25.45
N ALA A 50 1.33 -7.38 -26.62
CA ALA A 50 2.30 -8.35 -27.13
C ALA A 50 3.73 -7.77 -27.13
N GLY A 51 4.71 -8.58 -26.71
CA GLY A 51 6.10 -8.16 -26.52
C GLY A 51 6.40 -7.53 -25.16
N TYR A 52 5.42 -7.50 -24.26
CA TYR A 52 5.55 -6.99 -22.89
C TYR A 52 4.86 -7.93 -21.90
N ALA A 53 5.40 -8.05 -20.69
CA ALA A 53 4.76 -8.80 -19.62
C ALA A 53 4.72 -7.99 -18.31
N PRO A 54 3.79 -8.29 -17.37
CA PRO A 54 3.71 -7.56 -16.12
C PRO A 54 4.80 -7.99 -15.14
N GLU A 55 5.65 -7.05 -14.73
CA GLU A 55 6.58 -7.20 -13.61
C GLU A 55 6.32 -6.11 -12.57
N ASP A 56 6.18 -6.52 -11.31
CA ASP A 56 5.89 -5.63 -10.17
C ASP A 56 4.73 -4.65 -10.43
N GLY A 57 3.77 -5.08 -11.27
CA GLY A 57 2.58 -4.32 -11.61
C GLY A 57 2.75 -3.28 -12.72
N ILE A 58 3.86 -3.28 -13.46
CA ILE A 58 4.09 -2.47 -14.67
C ILE A 58 4.42 -3.36 -15.87
N CYS A 59 4.15 -2.87 -17.08
CA CYS A 59 4.49 -3.61 -18.31
C CYS A 59 5.94 -3.38 -18.70
N VAL A 60 6.75 -4.43 -18.62
CA VAL A 60 8.16 -4.45 -19.03
C VAL A 60 8.32 -5.22 -20.34
N SER A 61 9.32 -4.88 -21.13
CA SER A 61 9.60 -5.56 -22.40
C SER A 61 10.06 -6.99 -22.14
N GLU A 62 9.59 -7.96 -22.94
CA GLU A 62 9.91 -9.39 -22.81
C GLU A 62 11.37 -9.75 -23.18
N THR A 63 12.27 -8.77 -23.30
CA THR A 63 13.69 -9.01 -23.56
C THR A 63 14.40 -9.51 -22.31
N THR A 64 15.29 -10.49 -22.44
CA THR A 64 15.97 -11.17 -21.32
C THR A 64 16.75 -10.21 -20.40
N ARG A 65 17.25 -9.10 -20.94
CA ARG A 65 17.95 -8.04 -20.17
C ARG A 65 17.01 -7.20 -19.31
N SER A 66 15.74 -7.14 -19.68
CA SER A 66 14.71 -6.29 -19.05
C SER A 66 13.78 -7.07 -18.12
N MET A 67 13.86 -8.42 -18.13
CA MET A 67 13.06 -9.31 -17.28
C MET A 67 13.92 -10.14 -16.33
N PRO A 68 14.39 -9.54 -15.21
CA PRO A 68 15.11 -10.27 -14.17
C PRO A 68 14.22 -11.33 -13.49
N SER A 69 12.89 -11.24 -13.61
CA SER A 69 11.99 -12.27 -13.08
C SER A 69 12.06 -13.60 -13.82
N GLY A 70 12.67 -13.65 -15.00
CA GLY A 70 12.65 -14.83 -15.87
C GLY A 70 11.22 -15.27 -16.23
N CYS A 71 10.32 -14.29 -16.38
CA CYS A 71 8.96 -14.50 -16.82
C CYS A 71 8.90 -15.34 -18.10
N THR A 72 8.07 -16.38 -18.12
CA THR A 72 7.68 -17.09 -19.35
C THR A 72 6.48 -16.37 -19.97
N PRO A 73 6.67 -15.57 -21.05
CA PRO A 73 5.61 -14.75 -21.60
C PRO A 73 4.59 -15.58 -22.40
N ASN A 74 3.33 -15.16 -22.34
CA ASN A 74 2.23 -15.70 -23.13
C ASN A 74 1.16 -14.63 -23.34
N ASP A 75 1.07 -14.06 -24.54
CA ASP A 75 0.07 -13.04 -24.92
C ASP A 75 -0.07 -11.90 -23.90
N GLY A 76 1.06 -11.34 -23.44
CA GLY A 76 1.05 -10.20 -22.54
C GLY A 76 0.86 -10.52 -21.06
N VAL A 77 0.97 -11.80 -20.66
CA VAL A 77 1.05 -12.25 -19.26
C VAL A 77 2.25 -13.16 -19.06
N CYS A 78 2.68 -13.33 -17.82
CA CYS A 78 3.60 -14.37 -17.39
C CYS A 78 2.84 -15.64 -17.00
N THR A 79 3.37 -16.81 -17.35
CA THR A 79 2.85 -18.13 -16.91
C THR A 79 3.75 -18.80 -15.89
N ALA A 80 5.00 -18.36 -15.77
CA ALA A 80 5.96 -18.81 -14.78
C ALA A 80 6.92 -17.67 -14.46
N CYS A 81 7.49 -17.71 -13.25
CA CYS A 81 8.53 -16.78 -12.80
C CYS A 81 9.69 -17.57 -12.18
N THR A 82 10.84 -16.93 -12.05
CA THR A 82 12.07 -17.51 -11.50
C THR A 82 12.70 -16.59 -10.45
N GLY A 83 13.74 -17.07 -9.78
CA GLY A 83 14.44 -16.30 -8.75
C GLY A 83 13.54 -16.00 -7.55
N ASP A 84 13.56 -14.75 -7.07
CA ASP A 84 12.77 -14.28 -5.93
C ASP A 84 11.35 -13.79 -6.33
N TYR A 85 10.86 -14.15 -7.51
CA TYR A 85 9.59 -13.67 -8.05
C TYR A 85 8.52 -14.75 -8.01
N PHE A 86 7.33 -14.37 -7.53
CA PHE A 86 6.16 -15.25 -7.57
C PHE A 86 5.18 -14.82 -8.65
N LEU A 87 4.43 -15.79 -9.17
CA LEU A 87 3.38 -15.59 -10.16
C LEU A 87 2.10 -15.16 -9.44
N LEU A 88 1.59 -13.99 -9.80
CA LEU A 88 0.30 -13.51 -9.33
C LEU A 88 -0.50 -12.97 -10.49
N SER A 89 -1.58 -13.66 -10.83
CA SER A 89 -2.59 -13.19 -11.78
C SER A 89 -2.00 -12.67 -13.10
N GLY A 90 -1.07 -13.45 -13.67
CA GLY A 90 -0.44 -13.17 -14.97
C GLY A 90 0.77 -12.24 -14.93
N GLY A 91 1.31 -11.90 -13.76
CA GLY A 91 2.55 -11.13 -13.64
C GLY A 91 3.52 -11.73 -12.63
N CYS A 92 4.79 -11.35 -12.75
CA CYS A 92 5.84 -11.72 -11.81
C CYS A 92 6.07 -10.61 -10.80
N TYR A 93 6.06 -10.95 -9.52
CA TYR A 93 6.16 -9.98 -8.42
C TYR A 93 7.28 -10.37 -7.47
N ASN A 94 8.12 -9.41 -7.12
CA ASN A 94 9.27 -9.67 -6.27
C ASN A 94 8.84 -9.86 -4.80
N THR A 95 9.31 -10.92 -4.16
CA THR A 95 8.99 -11.24 -2.75
C THR A 95 9.65 -10.32 -1.73
N LYS A 96 10.66 -9.53 -2.12
CA LYS A 96 11.44 -8.64 -1.26
C LYS A 96 11.02 -7.17 -1.40
N THR A 97 10.30 -6.83 -2.46
CA THR A 97 9.86 -5.45 -2.73
C THR A 97 8.36 -5.35 -2.92
N TYR A 98 7.82 -4.15 -2.73
CA TYR A 98 6.43 -3.90 -3.07
C TYR A 98 6.25 -3.85 -4.59
N PRO A 99 5.09 -4.32 -5.10
CA PRO A 99 3.94 -4.76 -4.33
C PRO A 99 3.98 -6.25 -3.90
N GLY A 100 4.91 -7.05 -4.43
CA GLY A 100 4.94 -8.50 -4.24
C GLY A 100 5.07 -8.96 -2.78
N ILE A 101 5.95 -8.34 -2.00
CA ILE A 101 6.16 -8.65 -0.57
C ILE A 101 4.88 -8.56 0.28
N SER A 102 3.87 -7.80 -0.17
CA SER A 102 2.59 -7.69 0.53
C SER A 102 1.67 -8.91 0.35
N VAL A 103 2.05 -9.84 -0.51
CA VAL A 103 1.28 -11.06 -0.83
C VAL A 103 2.09 -12.29 -0.52
N CYS A 104 3.33 -12.32 -1.00
CA CYS A 104 4.24 -13.44 -0.87
C CYS A 104 5.60 -12.95 -0.40
N THR A 105 6.14 -13.62 0.62
CA THR A 105 7.43 -13.26 1.25
C THR A 105 8.54 -14.25 0.93
N ALA A 106 8.19 -15.42 0.38
CA ALA A 106 9.14 -16.42 -0.09
C ALA A 106 8.52 -17.28 -1.19
N VAL A 107 9.33 -17.67 -2.17
CA VAL A 107 8.95 -18.57 -3.27
C VAL A 107 9.54 -19.95 -3.08
N ALA A 108 8.80 -20.97 -3.51
CA ALA A 108 9.30 -22.33 -3.52
C ALA A 108 10.32 -22.49 -4.65
N SER A 109 11.55 -22.88 -4.30
CA SER A 109 12.63 -23.04 -5.27
C SER A 109 12.26 -24.10 -6.32
N GLY A 110 12.42 -23.75 -7.60
CA GLY A 110 12.13 -24.66 -8.72
C GLY A 110 10.65 -24.95 -8.95
N LYS A 111 9.74 -24.06 -8.49
CA LYS A 111 8.28 -24.20 -8.66
C LYS A 111 7.66 -23.08 -9.47
N ASP A 112 8.36 -22.59 -10.51
CA ASP A 112 7.81 -21.65 -11.50
C ASP A 112 7.16 -20.38 -10.90
N GLY A 113 7.68 -19.90 -9.76
CA GLY A 113 7.15 -18.73 -9.07
C GLY A 113 5.96 -19.03 -8.17
N GLN A 114 5.77 -20.26 -7.71
CA GLN A 114 4.78 -20.54 -6.67
C GLN A 114 5.19 -19.92 -5.34
N CYS A 115 4.22 -19.29 -4.68
CA CYS A 115 4.43 -18.74 -3.34
C CYS A 115 4.51 -19.84 -2.30
N ASP A 116 5.54 -19.78 -1.45
CA ASP A 116 5.78 -20.69 -0.34
C ASP A 116 5.32 -20.10 1.01
N THR A 117 5.53 -18.79 1.20
CA THR A 117 5.12 -18.10 2.44
C THR A 117 4.27 -16.87 2.14
N CYS A 118 3.00 -16.92 2.54
CA CYS A 118 2.06 -15.82 2.35
C CYS A 118 2.21 -14.73 3.42
N ALA A 119 2.23 -13.48 2.97
CA ALA A 119 2.37 -12.31 3.84
C ALA A 119 1.19 -12.13 4.81
N ASN A 120 0.01 -12.64 4.44
CA ASN A 120 -1.21 -12.57 5.25
C ASN A 120 -1.31 -13.69 6.31
N GLY A 121 -0.30 -14.55 6.43
CA GLY A 121 -0.24 -15.64 7.40
C GLY A 121 -1.05 -16.89 7.00
N GLN A 122 -1.62 -16.94 5.80
CA GLN A 122 -2.34 -18.11 5.30
C GLN A 122 -1.37 -19.15 4.73
N THR A 123 -1.77 -20.41 4.76
CA THR A 123 -1.05 -21.46 4.04
C THR A 123 -1.34 -21.35 2.54
N PRO A 124 -0.33 -21.30 1.65
CA PRO A 124 -0.56 -21.28 0.22
C PRO A 124 -1.23 -22.57 -0.24
N VAL A 125 -2.15 -22.45 -1.21
CA VAL A 125 -2.83 -23.57 -1.86
C VAL A 125 -2.39 -23.57 -3.33
N ASN A 126 -1.70 -24.62 -3.75
CA ASN A 126 -1.10 -24.72 -5.09
C ASN A 126 -0.20 -23.51 -5.44
N GLY A 127 0.56 -23.01 -4.46
CA GLY A 127 1.45 -21.87 -4.66
C GLY A 127 0.75 -20.51 -4.71
N VAL A 128 -0.55 -20.45 -4.44
CA VAL A 128 -1.34 -19.21 -4.40
C VAL A 128 -1.78 -18.92 -2.98
N CYS A 129 -1.56 -17.69 -2.53
CA CYS A 129 -2.00 -17.24 -1.23
C CYS A 129 -3.51 -16.96 -1.20
N PRO A 130 -4.28 -17.65 -0.34
CA PRO A 130 -5.69 -17.37 -0.17
C PRO A 130 -5.93 -15.93 0.28
N SER A 131 -6.99 -15.29 -0.23
CA SER A 131 -7.38 -13.95 0.21
C SER A 131 -7.96 -13.97 1.63
N CYS A 132 -7.75 -12.86 2.34
CA CYS A 132 -8.46 -12.54 3.58
C CYS A 132 -9.74 -11.72 3.28
N PRO A 133 -10.68 -11.63 4.23
CA PRO A 133 -11.86 -10.77 4.11
C PRO A 133 -11.50 -9.31 3.79
N GLU A 134 -12.45 -8.55 3.24
CA GLU A 134 -12.22 -7.13 2.94
C GLU A 134 -11.75 -6.37 4.18
N GLY A 135 -10.76 -5.49 4.01
CA GLY A 135 -10.21 -4.69 5.11
C GLY A 135 -9.29 -5.46 6.05
N CYS A 136 -9.12 -6.78 5.88
CA CYS A 136 -8.24 -7.60 6.70
C CYS A 136 -6.85 -7.74 6.06
N GLU A 137 -5.80 -7.39 6.81
CA GLU A 137 -4.41 -7.57 6.41
C GLU A 137 -3.90 -8.98 6.71
N LYS A 138 -4.26 -9.52 7.88
CA LYS A 138 -3.87 -10.88 8.30
C LYS A 138 -5.07 -11.61 8.87
N CYS A 139 -5.33 -12.80 8.36
CA CYS A 139 -6.44 -13.63 8.82
C CYS A 139 -5.97 -15.04 9.21
N THR A 140 -6.77 -15.69 10.05
CA THR A 140 -6.57 -17.07 10.49
C THR A 140 -7.83 -17.89 10.22
N GLY A 141 -7.65 -19.21 10.07
CA GLY A 141 -8.74 -20.13 9.76
C GLY A 141 -8.82 -20.47 8.27
N SER A 142 -9.28 -21.69 8.01
CA SER A 142 -9.41 -22.25 6.66
C SER A 142 -10.82 -22.13 6.09
N ASN A 143 -11.82 -21.86 6.95
CA ASN A 143 -13.23 -21.79 6.58
C ASN A 143 -13.74 -20.35 6.68
N ASP A 144 -14.77 -20.02 5.91
CA ASP A 144 -15.44 -18.72 5.94
C ASP A 144 -16.51 -18.69 7.05
N PRO A 145 -16.60 -17.61 7.87
CA PRO A 145 -15.75 -16.42 7.84
C PRO A 145 -14.38 -16.67 8.50
N LYS A 146 -13.32 -16.21 7.85
CA LYS A 146 -11.97 -16.21 8.44
C LYS A 146 -11.88 -15.13 9.51
N THR A 147 -11.20 -15.43 10.60
CA THR A 147 -10.98 -14.49 11.70
C THR A 147 -9.90 -13.48 11.32
N CYS A 148 -10.19 -12.18 11.42
CA CYS A 148 -9.17 -11.17 11.17
C CYS A 148 -8.34 -10.85 12.42
N SER A 149 -7.02 -11.05 12.30
CA SER A 149 -6.07 -10.73 13.36
C SER A 149 -5.56 -9.28 13.27
N ALA A 150 -5.40 -8.74 12.06
CA ALA A 150 -4.93 -7.38 11.82
C ALA A 150 -5.66 -6.75 10.62
N CYS A 151 -6.12 -5.50 10.78
CA CYS A 151 -6.81 -4.74 9.74
C CYS A 151 -5.84 -3.94 8.87
N LEU A 152 -6.25 -3.70 7.62
CA LEU A 152 -5.55 -2.80 6.70
C LEU A 152 -5.63 -1.34 7.20
N PRO A 153 -4.69 -0.48 6.80
CA PRO A 153 -4.80 0.96 7.02
C PRO A 153 -6.13 1.51 6.49
N GLY A 154 -6.78 2.36 7.27
CA GLY A 154 -8.12 2.88 6.96
C GLY A 154 -9.26 2.00 7.46
N TYR A 155 -8.96 0.91 8.17
CA TYR A 155 -9.93 0.08 8.87
C TYR A 155 -9.55 -0.06 10.35
N TYR A 156 -10.55 -0.12 11.23
CA TYR A 156 -10.41 -0.49 12.64
C TYR A 156 -11.00 -1.87 12.91
N LYS A 157 -10.53 -2.52 13.98
CA LYS A 157 -11.00 -3.83 14.39
C LYS A 157 -12.30 -3.71 15.19
N SER A 158 -13.33 -4.45 14.80
CA SER A 158 -14.60 -4.61 15.52
C SER A 158 -14.91 -6.10 15.65
N GLY A 159 -14.67 -6.66 16.83
CA GLY A 159 -14.67 -8.11 17.03
C GLY A 159 -13.63 -8.80 16.13
N ASP A 160 -14.08 -9.76 15.33
CA ASP A 160 -13.24 -10.50 14.35
C ASP A 160 -13.22 -9.88 12.96
N ASN A 161 -13.90 -8.74 12.77
CA ASN A 161 -14.04 -8.05 11.49
C ASN A 161 -13.29 -6.72 11.47
N CYS A 162 -13.04 -6.22 10.27
CA CYS A 162 -12.45 -4.90 10.03
C CYS A 162 -13.49 -3.98 9.39
N VAL A 163 -13.66 -2.79 9.96
CA VAL A 163 -14.62 -1.80 9.49
C VAL A 163 -13.89 -0.53 9.09
N LYS A 164 -14.35 0.14 8.04
CA LYS A 164 -13.72 1.37 7.54
C LYS A 164 -13.76 2.47 8.59
N CYS A 165 -12.69 3.24 8.69
CA CYS A 165 -12.57 4.36 9.62
C CYS A 165 -13.65 5.42 9.50
N ASP A 166 -14.27 5.57 8.32
CA ASP A 166 -15.38 6.49 8.07
C ASP A 166 -16.76 5.94 8.44
N SER A 167 -16.83 4.66 8.79
CA SER A 167 -18.07 3.94 9.06
C SER A 167 -18.18 3.58 10.54
N ASN A 168 -19.40 3.61 11.08
CA ASN A 168 -19.69 3.08 12.40
C ASN A 168 -19.83 1.54 12.35
N SER A 169 -19.66 0.91 13.49
CA SER A 169 -19.93 -0.51 13.69
C SER A 169 -20.59 -0.74 15.03
N THR A 170 -21.56 -1.63 15.06
CA THR A 170 -22.17 -2.11 16.30
C THR A 170 -22.01 -3.62 16.33
N SER A 171 -21.29 -4.12 17.34
CA SER A 171 -21.08 -5.55 17.57
C SER A 171 -21.61 -5.88 18.96
N GLY A 172 -22.83 -6.43 19.04
CA GLY A 172 -23.51 -6.63 20.31
C GLY A 172 -23.81 -5.30 21.00
N SER A 173 -23.34 -5.13 22.24
CA SER A 173 -23.46 -3.91 23.05
C SER A 173 -22.40 -2.84 22.72
N ASP A 174 -21.35 -3.20 21.99
CA ASP A 174 -20.24 -2.29 21.72
C ASP A 174 -20.49 -1.57 20.40
N THR A 175 -20.65 -0.24 20.47
CA THR A 175 -20.72 0.62 19.29
C THR A 175 -19.43 1.40 19.16
N ILE A 176 -18.77 1.24 18.02
CA ILE A 176 -17.60 2.00 17.62
C ILE A 176 -18.03 3.03 16.58
N THR A 177 -17.76 4.29 16.88
CA THR A 177 -18.11 5.41 16.00
C THR A 177 -16.93 5.74 15.10
N GLY A 178 -17.14 5.61 13.79
CA GLY A 178 -16.21 6.07 12.76
C GLY A 178 -16.19 7.59 12.64
N VAL A 179 -15.14 8.13 12.02
CA VAL A 179 -15.00 9.56 11.72
C VAL A 179 -15.18 9.78 10.23
N SER A 180 -16.26 10.47 9.83
CA SER A 180 -16.55 10.72 8.42
C SER A 180 -15.36 11.35 7.68
N GLY A 181 -15.02 10.81 6.52
CA GLY A 181 -13.88 11.26 5.71
C GLY A 181 -12.51 10.82 6.25
N CYS A 182 -12.46 10.00 7.29
CA CYS A 182 -11.21 9.48 7.82
C CYS A 182 -10.66 8.34 6.95
N VAL A 183 -9.42 8.47 6.50
CA VAL A 183 -8.71 7.47 5.68
C VAL A 183 -7.67 6.67 6.48
N SER A 184 -7.38 7.08 7.71
CA SER A 184 -6.51 6.34 8.63
C SER A 184 -6.90 6.63 10.07
N CYS A 185 -7.17 5.59 10.86
CA CYS A 185 -7.59 5.70 12.26
C CYS A 185 -7.00 4.57 13.11
N ALA A 186 -7.06 4.75 14.43
CA ALA A 186 -6.91 3.67 15.40
C ALA A 186 -8.02 3.74 16.44
N LEU A 187 -8.39 2.58 17.00
CA LEU A 187 -9.29 2.49 18.13
C LEU A 187 -8.46 2.46 19.42
N PRO A 188 -8.53 3.48 20.29
CA PRO A 188 -7.92 3.43 21.61
C PRO A 188 -8.55 2.31 22.46
N SER A 189 -7.76 1.64 23.27
CA SER A 189 -8.23 0.61 24.19
C SER A 189 -9.33 1.16 25.11
N GLY A 190 -10.52 0.57 25.09
CA GLY A 190 -11.67 0.99 25.92
C GLY A 190 -12.45 2.20 25.40
N SER A 191 -12.20 2.66 24.16
CA SER A 191 -12.95 3.75 23.54
C SER A 191 -14.09 3.24 22.65
N SER A 192 -15.17 4.01 22.56
CA SER A 192 -16.30 3.79 21.64
C SER A 192 -16.21 4.66 20.37
N ALA A 193 -15.08 5.33 20.16
CA ALA A 193 -14.83 6.17 18.98
C ALA A 193 -13.39 6.01 18.48
N VAL A 194 -13.22 5.96 17.16
CA VAL A 194 -11.90 5.90 16.54
C VAL A 194 -11.23 7.28 16.53
N THR A 195 -9.91 7.30 16.73
CA THR A 195 -9.11 8.50 16.54
C THR A 195 -8.66 8.58 15.10
N CYS A 196 -9.03 9.65 14.40
CA CYS A 196 -8.62 9.87 13.03
C CYS A 196 -7.25 10.54 12.95
N TYR A 197 -6.31 9.93 12.24
CA TYR A 197 -4.98 10.49 11.98
C TYR A 197 -4.89 11.21 10.65
N VAL A 198 -5.64 10.75 9.65
CA VAL A 198 -5.63 11.34 8.30
C VAL A 198 -7.04 11.39 7.76
N THR A 199 -7.44 12.55 7.24
CA THR A 199 -8.70 12.74 6.50
C THR A 199 -8.42 12.82 5.01
N GLY A 200 -9.33 12.28 4.20
CA GLY A 200 -9.23 12.36 2.74
C GLY A 200 -9.51 13.79 2.27
N SER A 201 -8.56 14.41 1.56
CA SER A 201 -8.82 15.64 0.81
C SER A 201 -9.70 15.34 -0.40
N SER A 202 -10.99 15.64 -0.30
CA SER A 202 -11.82 15.87 -1.48
C SER A 202 -11.41 17.21 -2.09
N THR A 203 -10.88 17.19 -3.31
CA THR A 203 -10.74 18.40 -4.13
C THR A 203 -12.11 19.02 -4.36
N GLY A 204 -12.42 20.14 -3.69
CA GLY A 204 -13.57 20.98 -4.00
C GLY A 204 -14.26 21.57 -2.77
N GLY A 205 -13.94 22.84 -2.45
CA GLY A 205 -14.76 23.70 -1.59
C GLY A 205 -14.51 23.60 -0.08
N SER A 206 -13.43 24.21 0.41
CA SER A 206 -13.29 24.49 1.84
C SER A 206 -14.18 25.70 2.21
N THR A 207 -15.43 25.41 2.53
CA THR A 207 -16.24 26.26 3.42
C THR A 207 -16.71 25.41 4.57
N ASN A 208 -15.79 25.08 5.49
CA ASN A 208 -16.16 24.98 6.90
C ASN A 208 -14.94 25.27 7.77
N LYS A 209 -15.01 26.47 8.33
CA LYS A 209 -14.14 27.09 9.30
C LYS A 209 -14.36 26.37 10.64
N SER A 210 -13.61 25.31 10.89
CA SER A 210 -13.44 24.78 12.23
C SER A 210 -12.08 25.21 12.74
N SER A 211 -12.11 26.28 13.52
CA SER A 211 -11.02 26.82 14.30
C SER A 211 -10.36 25.73 15.14
N LEU A 212 -9.24 25.19 14.66
CA LEU A 212 -8.23 24.69 15.56
C LEU A 212 -7.55 25.92 16.17
N SER A 213 -7.74 26.07 17.47
CA SER A 213 -7.06 27.04 18.31
C SER A 213 -5.57 27.06 17.97
N GLY A 214 -5.13 28.14 17.35
CA GLY A 214 -3.72 28.45 17.16
C GLY A 214 -3.09 28.71 18.52
N GLY A 215 -2.73 27.64 19.22
CA GLY A 215 -1.83 27.70 20.36
C GLY A 215 -0.45 28.14 19.89
N ALA A 216 -0.23 29.44 19.93
CA ALA A 216 1.03 30.18 19.94
C ALA A 216 2.31 29.34 19.72
N ILE A 217 2.74 29.19 18.46
CA ILE A 217 4.17 29.01 18.16
C ILE A 217 4.73 30.41 17.98
N ALA A 218 5.04 31.05 19.11
CA ALA A 218 5.87 32.25 19.13
C ALA A 218 7.26 31.84 18.64
N GLY A 219 7.69 32.44 17.52
CA GLY A 219 8.99 32.17 16.91
C GLY A 219 10.12 32.46 17.89
N ILE A 220 10.91 31.44 18.20
CA ILE A 220 12.19 31.62 18.86
C ILE A 220 13.13 32.24 17.81
N VAL A 221 13.23 33.57 17.82
CA VAL A 221 14.30 34.29 17.13
C VAL A 221 15.57 34.02 17.92
N ILE A 222 16.42 33.12 17.42
CA ILE A 222 17.75 32.90 17.98
C ILE A 222 18.60 34.12 17.60
N ALA A 223 18.69 35.08 18.51
CA ALA A 223 19.67 36.16 18.43
C ALA A 223 21.05 35.58 18.78
N VAL A 224 21.90 35.42 17.77
CA VAL A 224 23.32 35.10 17.96
C VAL A 224 24.00 36.34 18.51
N ILE A 225 24.26 36.37 19.82
CA ILE A 225 25.07 37.41 20.44
C ILE A 225 26.53 37.07 20.15
N VAL A 226 27.12 37.77 19.18
CA VAL A 226 28.57 37.78 18.97
C VAL A 226 29.18 38.65 20.06
N VAL A 227 29.71 38.01 21.11
CA VAL A 227 30.53 38.69 22.12
C VAL A 227 31.92 38.90 21.49
N VAL A 228 32.17 40.11 20.99
CA VAL A 228 33.51 40.55 20.60
C VAL A 228 34.27 40.88 21.88
N GLY A 229 34.99 39.90 22.42
CA GLY A 229 35.94 40.11 23.51
C GLY A 229 37.17 40.85 23.00
N GLY A 230 37.22 42.17 23.20
CA GLY A 230 38.40 42.98 22.97
C GLY A 230 39.51 42.63 23.96
N LEU A 231 40.64 42.13 23.45
CA LEU A 231 41.91 42.14 24.17
C LEU A 231 42.48 43.56 24.11
N VAL A 232 42.32 44.32 25.20
CA VAL A 232 43.16 45.48 25.50
C VAL A 232 44.16 45.04 26.55
N GLY A 233 45.44 45.04 26.18
CA GLY A 233 46.53 44.72 27.09
C GLY A 233 46.88 45.85 28.04
N ARG A 234 47.54 45.48 29.14
CA ARG A 234 48.71 46.09 29.80
C ARG A 234 48.63 45.94 31.32
N ALA A 235 49.57 45.19 31.87
CA ALA A 235 50.53 45.66 32.88
C ALA A 235 51.74 44.73 32.84
#